data_AF-A0A2S5N1X5-F1
#
_entry.id   AF-A0A2S5N1X5-F1
#
_cell.length_a   1.000
_cell.length_b   1.000
_cell.length_c   1.000
_cell.angle_alpha   90.00
_cell.angle_beta   90.00
_cell.angle_gamma   90.00
#
_symmetry.space_group_name_H-M   'P 1'
#
loop_
_entity.id
_entity.type
_entity.pdbx_description
1 polymer ?
#
loop_
_entity_poly.entity_id
_entity_poly.type
_entity_poly.pdbx_seq_one_letter_code
_entity_poly.pdbx_strand_id
1 'polypeptide(L)'
;MGTVRKQKRARKSALKNRYCAGAKLSEHKFLRILRGFAEGMTLSALEPMTHTSGKTIRATYRALRERLVEVIHAQPLMFGAAGTYLAHPDAPALLTAIRSSAVFRRYRKLHAPRMKDAREEQIFVLEFAVRLFSALDLRKVSLGLEDMLGSLAQGIRALKPRDPLENLANGIPGARPHGHPQLQLYEGIRRHLLERGNSR
;
A
#
# COMPACT_ATOMS: atom_id res chain seq x y z
N MET A 1 -2.88 30.69 54.38
CA MET A 1 -2.09 29.83 53.46
C MET A 1 -2.92 29.55 52.22
N GLY A 2 -2.86 30.43 51.21
CA GLY A 2 -3.68 30.34 50.00
C GLY A 2 -3.10 29.36 48.98
N THR A 3 -3.90 28.38 48.56
CA THR A 3 -3.52 27.40 47.53
C THR A 3 -3.53 28.05 46.15
N VAL A 4 -2.35 28.18 45.53
CA VAL A 4 -2.19 28.67 44.16
C VAL A 4 -2.80 27.64 43.20
N ARG A 5 -4.01 27.91 42.71
CA ARG A 5 -4.63 27.16 41.61
C ARG A 5 -3.76 27.32 40.36
N LYS A 6 -3.03 26.27 39.98
CA LYS A 6 -2.36 26.16 38.67
C LYS A 6 -3.39 26.43 37.57
N GLN A 7 -3.28 27.57 36.92
CA GLN A 7 -4.02 27.86 35.69
C GLN A 7 -3.68 26.80 34.65
N LYS A 8 -4.68 26.02 34.23
CA LYS A 8 -4.60 25.20 33.02
C LYS A 8 -4.42 26.15 31.84
N ARG A 9 -3.18 26.31 31.36
CA ARG A 9 -2.90 26.92 30.06
C ARG A 9 -3.83 26.27 29.03
N ALA A 10 -4.61 27.07 28.33
CA ALA A 10 -5.40 26.63 27.19
C ALA A 10 -4.44 25.91 26.23
N ARG A 11 -4.57 24.58 26.12
CA ARG A 11 -3.79 23.81 25.15
C ARG A 11 -4.12 24.41 23.79
N LYS A 12 -3.11 25.00 23.10
CA LYS A 12 -3.16 25.24 21.65
C LYS A 12 -3.85 24.02 21.05
N SER A 13 -4.95 24.23 20.34
CA SER A 13 -5.73 23.16 19.72
C SER A 13 -4.76 22.18 19.09
N ALA A 14 -4.83 20.90 19.47
CA ALA A 14 -3.92 19.89 18.93
C ALA A 14 -3.96 20.01 17.40
N LEU A 15 -2.78 20.19 16.78
CA LEU A 15 -2.66 20.31 15.33
C LEU A 15 -3.47 19.18 14.70
N LYS A 16 -4.50 19.54 13.93
CA LYS A 16 -5.38 18.55 13.28
C LYS A 16 -4.50 17.75 12.31
N ASN A 17 -4.60 16.42 12.39
CA ASN A 17 -3.93 15.55 11.45
C ASN A 17 -4.52 15.78 10.05
N ARG A 18 -3.71 16.35 9.15
CA ARG A 18 -4.13 16.76 7.80
C ARG A 18 -4.52 15.57 6.91
N TYR A 19 -3.99 14.39 7.20
CA TYR A 19 -4.20 13.18 6.39
C TYR A 19 -5.38 12.34 6.87
N CYS A 20 -5.84 12.55 8.11
CA CYS A 20 -6.93 11.79 8.68
C CYS A 20 -7.75 12.66 9.64
N ALA A 21 -8.71 13.40 9.07
CA ALA A 21 -9.65 14.21 9.83
C ALA A 21 -10.44 13.34 10.82
N GLY A 22 -10.32 13.63 12.12
CA GLY A 22 -11.01 12.91 13.19
C GLY A 22 -10.23 11.77 13.85
N ALA A 23 -9.01 11.45 13.38
CA ALA A 23 -8.20 10.42 14.02
C ALA A 23 -7.65 10.89 15.38
N LYS A 24 -7.69 10.00 16.38
CA LYS A 24 -6.95 10.16 17.66
C LYS A 24 -5.42 10.06 17.49
N LEU A 25 -4.93 9.91 16.26
CA LEU A 25 -3.54 9.69 15.92
C LEU A 25 -2.87 11.00 15.51
N SER A 26 -1.74 11.33 16.13
CA SER A 26 -0.93 12.47 15.70
C SER A 26 -0.43 12.28 14.27
N GLU A 27 -0.23 13.38 13.55
CA GLU A 27 0.29 13.38 12.18
C GLU A 27 1.60 12.59 12.07
N HIS A 28 2.52 12.81 13.01
CA HIS A 28 3.80 12.09 13.07
C HIS A 28 3.63 10.57 13.15
N LYS A 29 2.73 10.09 14.03
CA LYS A 29 2.45 8.65 14.15
C LYS A 29 1.77 8.11 12.89
N PHE A 30 0.85 8.88 12.29
CA PHE A 30 0.19 8.50 11.04
C PHE A 30 1.21 8.32 9.92
N LEU A 31 2.11 9.29 9.70
CA LEU A 31 3.11 9.22 8.65
C LEU A 31 4.09 8.05 8.84
N ARG A 32 4.45 7.72 10.08
CA ARG A 32 5.22 6.51 10.37
C ARG A 32 4.45 5.23 10.02
N ILE A 33 3.15 5.17 10.32
CA ILE A 33 2.31 4.03 9.93
C ILE A 33 2.17 3.94 8.40
N LEU A 34 1.98 5.07 7.72
CA LEU A 34 1.91 5.13 6.25
C LEU A 34 3.22 4.67 5.60
N ARG A 35 4.37 5.08 6.16
CA ARG A 35 5.67 4.59 5.72
C ARG A 35 5.82 3.09 5.93
N GLY A 36 5.46 2.59 7.12
CA GLY A 36 5.47 1.15 7.39
C GLY A 36 4.53 0.36 6.48
N PHE A 37 3.37 0.95 6.14
CA PHE A 37 2.47 0.39 5.13
C PHE A 37 3.20 0.30 3.79
N ALA A 38 3.78 1.40 3.30
CA ALA A 38 4.49 1.41 2.02
C ALA A 38 5.66 0.41 1.96
N GLU A 39 6.42 0.30 3.05
CA GLU A 39 7.54 -0.64 3.20
C GLU A 39 7.11 -2.09 3.40
N GLY A 40 5.80 -2.37 3.56
CA GLY A 40 5.31 -3.72 3.79
C GLY A 40 5.75 -4.26 5.15
N MET A 41 5.76 -3.43 6.19
CA MET A 41 6.08 -3.84 7.55
C MET A 41 4.93 -4.61 8.20
N THR A 42 5.26 -5.61 9.02
CA THR A 42 4.29 -6.32 9.87
C THR A 42 3.86 -5.44 11.05
N LEU A 43 2.72 -5.77 11.66
CA LEU A 43 2.24 -5.07 12.86
C LEU A 43 3.28 -5.15 13.99
N SER A 44 3.87 -6.33 14.20
CA SER A 44 4.88 -6.56 15.25
C SER A 44 6.13 -5.70 15.08
N ALA A 45 6.53 -5.40 13.84
CA ALA A 45 7.64 -4.50 13.57
C ALA A 45 7.27 -3.03 13.80
N LEU A 46 6.03 -2.64 13.49
CA LEU A 46 5.60 -1.24 13.48
C LEU A 46 5.11 -0.73 14.85
N GLU A 47 4.55 -1.61 15.68
CA GLU A 47 4.10 -1.29 17.04
C GLU A 47 5.19 -0.60 17.89
N PRO A 48 6.42 -1.15 18.04
CA PRO A 48 7.46 -0.51 18.83
C PRO A 48 7.94 0.81 18.24
N MET A 49 7.92 0.97 16.91
CA MET A 49 8.38 2.19 16.22
C MET A 49 7.39 3.36 16.32
N THR A 50 6.10 3.05 16.49
CA THR A 50 5.01 4.05 16.46
C THR A 50 4.36 4.27 17.83
N HIS A 51 4.64 3.41 18.81
CA HIS A 51 3.95 3.36 20.10
C HIS A 51 2.43 3.46 19.92
N THR A 52 1.92 2.66 18.97
CA THR A 52 0.52 2.60 18.57
C THR A 52 0.10 1.14 18.60
N SER A 53 -1.08 0.84 19.15
CA SER A 53 -1.54 -0.55 19.27
C SER A 53 -1.70 -1.23 17.91
N GLY A 54 -1.47 -2.54 17.85
CA GLY A 54 -1.71 -3.34 16.65
C GLY A 54 -3.13 -3.25 16.11
N LYS A 55 -4.12 -3.08 17.01
CA LYS A 55 -5.52 -2.84 16.62
C LYS A 55 -5.64 -1.55 15.79
N THR A 56 -5.03 -0.46 16.25
CA THR A 56 -5.04 0.82 15.55
C THR A 56 -4.26 0.73 14.24
N ILE A 57 -3.06 0.13 14.24
CA ILE A 57 -2.26 -0.03 13.00
C ILE A 57 -3.03 -0.85 11.96
N ARG A 58 -3.64 -1.96 12.37
CA ARG A 58 -4.46 -2.80 11.47
C ARG A 58 -5.64 -2.03 10.88
N ALA A 59 -6.36 -1.27 11.69
CA ALA A 59 -7.46 -0.42 11.22
C ALA A 59 -6.95 0.63 10.22
N THR A 60 -5.81 1.27 10.50
CA THR A 60 -5.17 2.22 9.58
C THR A 60 -4.75 1.54 8.28
N TYR A 61 -4.12 0.37 8.32
CA TYR A 61 -3.74 -0.38 7.11
C TYR A 61 -4.97 -0.74 6.27
N ARG A 62 -6.07 -1.16 6.89
CA ARG A 62 -7.33 -1.42 6.18
C ARG A 62 -7.82 -0.16 5.45
N ALA A 63 -7.89 0.97 6.14
CA ALA A 63 -8.27 2.23 5.53
C ALA A 63 -7.32 2.65 4.39
N LEU A 64 -6.01 2.45 4.55
CA LEU A 64 -5.03 2.74 3.50
C LEU A 64 -5.23 1.88 2.26
N ARG A 65 -5.59 0.60 2.41
CA ARG A 65 -5.91 -0.27 1.27
C ARG A 65 -7.16 0.16 0.54
N GLU A 66 -8.22 0.52 1.27
CA GLU A 66 -9.45 1.04 0.67
C GLU A 66 -9.14 2.31 -0.13
N ARG A 67 -8.30 3.21 0.41
CA ARG A 67 -7.81 4.39 -0.32
C ARG A 67 -6.95 4.04 -1.52
N LEU A 68 -6.13 3.01 -1.44
CA LEU A 68 -5.31 2.58 -2.57
C LEU A 68 -6.17 2.20 -3.79
N VAL A 69 -7.29 1.52 -3.56
CA VAL A 69 -8.27 1.19 -4.61
C VAL A 69 -8.87 2.47 -5.21
N GLU A 70 -9.25 3.45 -4.39
CA GLU A 70 -9.73 4.74 -4.89
C GLU A 70 -8.68 5.46 -5.76
N VAL A 71 -7.41 5.45 -5.33
CA VAL A 71 -6.31 6.14 -6.02
C VAL A 71 -6.06 5.54 -7.40
N ILE A 72 -6.00 4.21 -7.52
CA ILE A 72 -5.72 3.58 -8.82
C ILE A 72 -6.84 3.80 -9.83
N HIS A 73 -8.08 4.00 -9.37
CA HIS A 73 -9.19 4.38 -10.27
C HIS A 73 -9.12 5.85 -10.66
N ALA A 74 -8.82 6.75 -9.72
CA ALA A 74 -8.77 8.18 -9.98
C ALA A 74 -7.51 8.62 -10.75
N GLN A 75 -6.39 7.93 -10.56
CA GLN A 75 -5.08 8.27 -11.14
C GLN A 75 -4.40 6.99 -11.70
N PRO A 76 -4.88 6.47 -12.86
CA PRO A 76 -4.48 5.15 -13.34
C PRO A 76 -2.99 4.97 -13.62
N LEU A 77 -2.30 6.06 -13.93
CA LEU A 77 -0.86 6.09 -14.24
C LEU A 77 0.04 6.02 -13.00
N MET A 78 -0.51 6.16 -11.79
CA MET A 78 0.27 6.01 -10.57
C MET A 78 0.70 4.55 -10.33
N PHE A 79 1.72 4.39 -9.48
CA PHE A 79 2.19 3.08 -9.01
C PHE A 79 2.58 2.12 -10.15
N GLY A 80 3.36 2.61 -11.11
CA GLY A 80 3.73 1.82 -12.30
C GLY A 80 2.56 1.60 -13.26
N ALA A 81 1.64 2.58 -13.35
CA ALA A 81 0.40 2.50 -14.13
C ALA A 81 -0.53 1.35 -13.73
N ALA A 82 -0.51 0.96 -12.45
CA ALA A 82 -1.30 -0.17 -11.94
C ALA A 82 -2.79 -0.06 -12.29
N GLY A 83 -3.37 1.14 -12.23
CA GLY A 83 -4.78 1.35 -12.55
C GLY A 83 -5.10 1.07 -14.01
N THR A 84 -4.20 1.42 -14.94
CA THR A 84 -4.34 1.11 -16.37
C THR A 84 -4.40 -0.39 -16.60
N TYR A 85 -3.47 -1.15 -16.01
CA TYR A 85 -3.41 -2.60 -16.16
C TYR A 85 -4.58 -3.31 -15.46
N LEU A 86 -4.96 -2.85 -14.27
CA LEU A 86 -6.02 -3.47 -13.47
C LEU A 86 -7.43 -3.18 -14.00
N ALA A 87 -7.59 -2.17 -14.86
CA ALA A 87 -8.83 -1.89 -15.58
C ALA A 87 -8.98 -2.74 -16.87
N HIS A 88 -7.94 -3.44 -17.31
CA HIS A 88 -7.98 -4.27 -18.52
C HIS A 88 -8.90 -5.50 -18.33
N PRO A 89 -9.65 -5.95 -19.36
CA PRO A 89 -10.48 -7.16 -19.29
C PRO A 89 -9.75 -8.43 -18.82
N ASP A 90 -8.44 -8.55 -19.11
CA ASP A 90 -7.62 -9.71 -18.72
C ASP A 90 -6.97 -9.59 -17.34
N ALA A 91 -7.13 -8.46 -16.65
CA ALA A 91 -6.65 -8.29 -15.28
C ALA A 91 -7.09 -9.42 -14.31
N PRO A 92 -8.30 -10.00 -14.40
CA PRO A 92 -8.71 -11.13 -13.57
C PRO A 92 -7.77 -12.34 -13.63
N ALA A 93 -7.13 -12.59 -14.78
CA ALA A 93 -6.17 -13.68 -14.92
C ALA A 93 -4.90 -13.42 -14.08
N LEU A 94 -4.38 -12.19 -14.11
CA LEU A 94 -3.27 -11.76 -13.26
C LEU A 94 -3.64 -11.83 -11.78
N LEU A 95 -4.81 -11.31 -11.39
CA LEU A 95 -5.26 -11.32 -10.00
C LEU A 95 -5.42 -12.76 -9.47
N THR A 96 -5.89 -13.67 -10.30
CA THR A 96 -5.97 -15.11 -9.99
C THR A 96 -4.58 -15.72 -9.83
N ALA A 97 -3.64 -15.40 -10.73
CA ALA A 97 -2.26 -15.84 -10.63
C ALA A 97 -1.62 -15.35 -9.32
N ILE A 98 -1.79 -14.06 -8.97
CA ILE A 98 -1.33 -13.50 -7.69
C ILE A 98 -1.93 -14.29 -6.52
N ARG A 99 -3.25 -14.47 -6.47
CA ARG A 99 -3.93 -15.17 -5.36
C ARG A 99 -3.39 -16.59 -5.14
N SER A 100 -3.08 -17.30 -6.23
CA SER A 100 -2.53 -18.66 -6.19
C SER A 100 -1.03 -18.74 -5.87
N SER A 101 -0.30 -17.63 -6.04
CA SER A 101 1.17 -17.62 -5.95
C SER A 101 1.70 -17.91 -4.54
N ALA A 102 2.89 -18.52 -4.48
CA ALA A 102 3.55 -18.81 -3.21
C ALA A 102 4.00 -17.53 -2.48
N VAL A 103 4.40 -16.49 -3.23
CA VAL A 103 4.78 -15.19 -2.69
C VAL A 103 3.60 -14.46 -2.04
N PHE A 104 2.42 -14.45 -2.68
CA PHE A 104 1.23 -13.84 -2.08
C PHE A 104 0.76 -14.60 -0.85
N ARG A 105 0.78 -15.95 -0.88
CA ARG A 105 0.42 -16.75 0.31
C ARG A 105 1.32 -16.44 1.50
N ARG A 106 2.63 -16.28 1.29
CA ARG A 106 3.56 -15.85 2.34
C ARG A 106 3.24 -14.43 2.81
N TYR A 107 3.01 -13.50 1.88
CA TYR A 107 2.65 -12.12 2.18
C TYR A 107 1.38 -12.05 3.04
N ARG A 108 0.30 -12.74 2.64
CA ARG A 108 -0.93 -12.87 3.42
C ARG A 108 -0.69 -13.44 4.81
N LYS A 109 0.12 -14.51 4.94
CA LYS A 109 0.45 -15.11 6.25
C LYS A 109 1.15 -14.12 7.18
N LEU A 110 2.01 -13.25 6.66
CA LEU A 110 2.74 -12.26 7.45
C LEU A 110 1.87 -11.07 7.86
N HIS A 111 1.02 -10.57 6.95
CA HIS A 111 0.33 -9.31 7.15
C HIS A 111 -1.13 -9.46 7.59
N ALA A 112 -1.77 -10.59 7.28
CA ALA A 112 -3.18 -10.85 7.59
C ALA A 112 -3.49 -12.34 7.86
N PRO A 113 -2.85 -12.98 8.86
CA PRO A 113 -2.97 -14.43 9.10
C PRO A 113 -4.38 -14.91 9.48
N ARG A 114 -5.25 -14.00 9.92
CA ARG A 114 -6.63 -14.31 10.36
C ARG A 114 -7.70 -13.75 9.41
N MET A 115 -7.32 -13.36 8.19
CA MET A 115 -8.25 -12.86 7.18
C MET A 115 -9.17 -13.99 6.71
N LYS A 116 -10.48 -13.77 6.85
CA LYS A 116 -11.55 -14.70 6.46
C LYS A 116 -12.52 -14.10 5.44
N ASP A 117 -12.56 -12.77 5.33
CA ASP A 117 -13.51 -12.08 4.47
C ASP A 117 -13.00 -12.04 3.02
N ALA A 118 -13.84 -12.47 2.07
CA ALA A 118 -13.49 -12.54 0.66
C ALA A 118 -13.25 -11.15 0.05
N ARG A 119 -14.03 -10.14 0.50
CA ARG A 119 -13.85 -8.75 0.06
C ARG A 119 -12.53 -8.17 0.58
N GLU A 120 -12.19 -8.43 1.84
CA GLU A 120 -10.90 -8.06 2.43
C GLU A 120 -9.75 -8.73 1.68
N GLU A 121 -9.89 -10.00 1.30
CA GLU A 121 -8.88 -10.71 0.49
C GLU A 121 -8.73 -10.08 -0.90
N GLN A 122 -9.82 -9.70 -1.57
CA GLN A 122 -9.74 -9.01 -2.85
C GLN A 122 -8.98 -7.69 -2.75
N ILE A 123 -9.26 -6.89 -1.73
CA ILE A 123 -8.53 -5.64 -1.46
C ILE A 123 -7.04 -5.92 -1.20
N PHE A 124 -6.72 -7.02 -0.53
CA PHE A 124 -5.34 -7.43 -0.27
C PHE A 124 -4.59 -7.87 -1.54
N VAL A 125 -5.27 -8.59 -2.43
CA VAL A 125 -4.72 -8.95 -3.75
C VAL A 125 -4.45 -7.69 -4.57
N LEU A 126 -5.36 -6.71 -4.55
CA LEU A 126 -5.17 -5.43 -5.22
C LEU A 126 -3.97 -4.65 -4.65
N GLU A 127 -3.83 -4.58 -3.32
CA GLU A 127 -2.63 -4.00 -2.70
C GLU A 127 -1.35 -4.68 -3.21
N PHE A 128 -1.36 -6.01 -3.25
CA PHE A 128 -0.20 -6.77 -3.71
C PHE A 128 0.10 -6.53 -5.19
N ALA A 129 -0.92 -6.45 -6.04
CA ALA A 129 -0.77 -6.10 -7.45
C ALA A 129 -0.15 -4.70 -7.61
N VAL A 130 -0.62 -3.72 -6.84
CA VAL A 130 -0.04 -2.36 -6.87
C VAL A 130 1.43 -2.36 -6.44
N ARG A 131 1.80 -3.15 -5.43
CA ARG A 131 3.21 -3.32 -5.04
C ARG A 131 4.06 -3.93 -6.16
N LEU A 132 3.50 -4.93 -6.85
CA LEU A 132 4.14 -5.57 -7.99
C LEU A 132 4.38 -4.57 -9.13
N PHE A 133 3.39 -3.76 -9.50
CA PHE A 133 3.58 -2.73 -10.52
C PHE A 133 4.54 -1.63 -10.07
N SER A 134 4.49 -1.23 -8.79
CA SER A 134 5.42 -0.24 -8.23
C SER A 134 6.87 -0.74 -8.22
N ALA A 135 7.09 -2.06 -8.14
CA ALA A 135 8.41 -2.70 -8.19
C ALA A 135 9.06 -2.66 -9.57
N LEU A 136 8.31 -2.31 -10.61
CA LEU A 136 8.74 -2.38 -11.99
C LEU A 136 8.69 -1.01 -12.67
N ASP A 137 9.76 -0.67 -13.39
CA ASP A 137 9.75 0.40 -14.37
C ASP A 137 9.41 -0.19 -15.74
N LEU A 138 8.16 0.04 -16.16
CA LEU A 138 7.60 -0.48 -17.41
C LEU A 138 7.65 0.53 -18.56
N ARG A 139 8.26 1.71 -18.38
CA ARG A 139 8.23 2.81 -19.39
C ARG A 139 8.92 2.47 -20.71
N LYS A 140 9.85 1.52 -20.69
CA LYS A 140 10.62 1.08 -21.87
C LYS A 140 10.14 -0.27 -22.42
N VAL A 141 9.02 -0.77 -21.94
CA VAL A 141 8.46 -2.03 -22.41
C VAL A 141 7.62 -1.77 -23.66
N SER A 142 7.87 -2.56 -24.70
CA SER A 142 7.16 -2.48 -25.98
C SER A 142 6.04 -3.51 -26.14
N LEU A 143 5.69 -4.22 -25.07
CA LEU A 143 4.61 -5.21 -25.06
C LEU A 143 3.24 -4.54 -25.06
N GLY A 144 2.24 -5.19 -25.67
CA GLY A 144 0.85 -4.84 -25.46
C GLY A 144 0.41 -5.07 -24.01
N LEU A 145 -0.72 -4.46 -23.61
CA LEU A 145 -1.27 -4.63 -22.26
C LEU A 145 -1.56 -6.11 -21.93
N GLU A 146 -2.14 -6.86 -22.87
CA GLU A 146 -2.44 -8.28 -22.72
C GLU A 146 -1.15 -9.10 -22.50
N ASP A 147 -0.15 -8.95 -23.37
CA ASP A 147 1.13 -9.64 -23.26
C ASP A 147 1.87 -9.32 -21.95
N MET A 148 1.78 -8.07 -21.50
CA MET A 148 2.32 -7.63 -20.22
C MET A 148 1.64 -8.35 -19.06
N LEU A 149 0.30 -8.38 -19.04
CA LEU A 149 -0.47 -9.07 -18.00
C LEU A 149 -0.18 -10.57 -18.00
N GLY A 150 -0.07 -11.19 -19.19
CA GLY A 150 0.32 -12.58 -19.36
C GLY A 150 1.71 -12.87 -18.78
N SER A 151 2.69 -12.03 -19.13
CA SER A 151 4.07 -12.15 -18.66
C SER A 151 4.19 -11.97 -17.14
N LEU A 152 3.46 -11.00 -16.56
CA LEU A 152 3.37 -10.82 -15.10
C LEU A 152 2.71 -12.01 -14.41
N ALA A 153 1.64 -12.57 -15.00
CA ALA A 153 0.94 -13.73 -14.46
C ALA A 153 1.82 -15.00 -14.48
N GLN A 154 2.65 -15.17 -15.50
CA GLN A 154 3.62 -16.26 -15.55
C GLN A 154 4.77 -16.03 -14.56
N GLY A 155 5.36 -14.83 -14.55
CA GLY A 155 6.45 -14.46 -13.66
C GLY A 155 6.07 -14.63 -12.18
N ILE A 156 4.88 -14.20 -11.78
CA ILE A 156 4.45 -14.30 -10.38
C ILE A 156 4.24 -15.75 -9.92
N ARG A 157 3.88 -16.67 -10.84
CA ARG A 157 3.77 -18.10 -10.54
C ARG A 157 5.14 -18.74 -10.33
N ALA A 158 6.16 -18.29 -11.08
CA ALA A 158 7.52 -18.79 -10.98
C ALA A 158 8.29 -18.24 -9.76
N LEU A 159 7.86 -17.08 -9.24
CA LEU A 159 8.56 -16.39 -8.15
C LEU A 159 8.49 -17.17 -6.83
N LYS A 160 9.65 -17.41 -6.20
CA LYS A 160 9.70 -18.09 -4.90
C LYS A 160 9.27 -17.13 -3.79
N PRO A 161 8.80 -17.63 -2.64
CA PRO A 161 8.29 -16.77 -1.57
C PRO A 161 9.27 -15.74 -1.02
N ARG A 162 10.58 -15.96 -1.15
CA ARG A 162 11.63 -15.06 -0.65
C ARG A 162 12.19 -14.14 -1.72
N ASP A 163 11.82 -14.34 -2.98
CA ASP A 163 12.36 -13.55 -4.06
C ASP A 163 11.72 -12.15 -4.01
N PRO A 164 12.50 -11.08 -4.23
CA PRO A 164 11.97 -9.73 -4.37
C PRO A 164 11.06 -9.63 -5.61
N LEU A 165 10.05 -8.77 -5.55
CA LEU A 165 9.12 -8.55 -6.68
C LEU A 165 9.84 -7.98 -7.90
N GLU A 166 10.91 -7.24 -7.66
CA GLU A 166 11.83 -6.67 -8.63
C GLU A 166 12.41 -7.72 -9.58
N ASN A 167 12.52 -8.99 -9.15
CA ASN A 167 12.99 -10.09 -10.00
C ASN A 167 12.04 -10.39 -11.17
N LEU A 168 10.79 -9.95 -11.11
CA LEU A 168 9.85 -10.07 -12.24
C LEU A 168 10.34 -9.33 -13.49
N ALA A 169 11.18 -8.30 -13.33
CA ALA A 169 11.77 -7.58 -14.46
C ALA A 169 12.63 -8.50 -15.34
N ASN A 170 13.24 -9.55 -14.80
CA ASN A 170 14.08 -10.48 -15.56
C ASN A 170 13.30 -11.28 -16.62
N GLY A 171 11.99 -11.43 -16.43
CA GLY A 171 11.11 -12.17 -17.35
C GLY A 171 10.36 -11.28 -18.34
N ILE A 172 10.56 -9.95 -18.32
CA ILE A 172 9.79 -9.00 -19.12
C ILE A 172 10.74 -8.14 -19.95
N PRO A 173 10.78 -8.31 -21.29
CA PRO A 173 11.64 -7.52 -22.16
C PRO A 173 11.46 -6.01 -21.97
N GLY A 174 12.57 -5.31 -21.69
CA GLY A 174 12.59 -3.86 -21.49
C GLY A 174 12.17 -3.38 -20.10
N ALA A 175 11.64 -4.26 -19.24
CA ALA A 175 11.33 -3.91 -17.86
C ALA A 175 12.60 -3.78 -17.03
N ARG A 176 12.56 -2.92 -16.01
CA ARG A 176 13.64 -2.78 -15.05
C ARG A 176 13.09 -2.79 -13.62
N PRO A 177 13.87 -3.23 -12.63
CA PRO A 177 13.55 -2.95 -11.23
C PRO A 177 13.40 -1.45 -11.00
N HIS A 178 12.35 -1.04 -10.29
CA HIS A 178 12.25 0.33 -9.81
C HIS A 178 13.17 0.51 -8.59
N GLY A 179 13.92 1.61 -8.51
CA GLY A 179 14.92 1.80 -7.44
C GLY A 179 14.33 1.95 -6.03
N HIS A 180 13.17 2.58 -5.93
CA HIS A 180 12.49 2.85 -4.64
C HIS A 180 10.97 2.63 -4.72
N PRO A 181 10.49 1.39 -4.87
CA PRO A 181 9.07 1.12 -5.08
C PRO A 181 8.21 1.49 -3.87
N GLN A 182 8.77 1.37 -2.66
CA GLN A 182 8.08 1.77 -1.42
C GLN A 182 7.88 3.29 -1.38
N LEU A 183 8.85 4.07 -1.88
CA LEU A 183 8.73 5.54 -1.90
C LEU A 183 7.62 5.99 -2.85
N GLN A 184 7.46 5.31 -3.99
CA GLN A 184 6.36 5.58 -4.92
C GLN A 184 5.00 5.34 -4.27
N LEU A 185 4.86 4.23 -3.54
CA LEU A 185 3.64 3.92 -2.80
C LEU A 185 3.36 4.95 -1.69
N TYR A 186 4.39 5.29 -0.91
CA TYR A 186 4.30 6.25 0.18
C TYR A 186 3.88 7.64 -0.31
N GLU A 187 4.62 8.23 -1.25
CA GLU A 187 4.32 9.57 -1.75
C GLU A 187 3.01 9.62 -2.52
N GLY A 188 2.70 8.57 -3.29
CA GLY A 188 1.44 8.50 -4.02
C GLY A 188 0.22 8.56 -3.11
N ILE A 189 0.18 7.71 -2.08
CA ILE A 189 -0.92 7.73 -1.10
C ILE A 189 -0.91 9.04 -0.30
N ARG A 190 0.27 9.51 0.12
CA ARG A 190 0.43 10.73 0.91
C ARG A 190 -0.15 11.95 0.18
N ARG A 191 0.16 12.14 -1.10
CA ARG A 191 -0.34 13.25 -1.92
C ARG A 191 -1.85 13.19 -2.08
N HIS A 192 -2.37 12.01 -2.42
CA HIS A 192 -3.82 11.82 -2.56
C HIS A 192 -4.60 12.15 -1.28
N LEU A 193 -4.06 11.75 -0.12
CA LEU A 193 -4.68 12.07 1.17
C LEU A 193 -4.66 13.56 1.49
N LEU A 194 -3.62 14.30 1.07
CA LEU A 194 -3.53 15.75 1.26
C LEU A 194 -4.53 16.49 0.37
N GLU A 195 -4.63 16.11 -0.91
CA GLU A 195 -5.57 16.71 -1.86
C GLU A 195 -7.00 16.60 -1.34
N ARG A 196 -7.40 15.42 -0.84
CA ARG A 196 -8.74 15.21 -0.26
C ARG A 196 -8.92 15.81 1.13
N GLY A 197 -7.85 15.94 1.92
CA GLY A 197 -7.89 16.59 3.23
C GLY A 197 -8.17 18.09 3.13
N ASN A 198 -7.77 18.72 2.03
CA ASN A 198 -7.99 20.15 1.73
C ASN A 198 -9.32 20.44 1.02
N SER A 199 -10.08 19.42 0.59
CA SER A 199 -11.39 19.57 -0.07
C SER A 199 -12.58 19.50 0.91
N ARG A 200 -12.34 19.63 2.22
CA ARG A 200 -13.35 19.61 3.28
C ARG A 200 -13.26 20.88 4.12
#